data_AF-A0A8T6PNI8-F1
#
_entry.id   AF-A0A8T6PNI8-F1
#
_cell.length_a   1.000
_cell.length_b   1.000
_cell.length_c   1.000
_cell.angle_alpha   90.00
_cell.angle_beta   90.00
_cell.angle_gamma   90.00
#
_symmetry.space_group_name_H-M   'P 1'
#
loop_
_entity.id
_entity.type
_entity.pdbx_description
1 polymer ?
#
loop_
_entity_poly.entity_id
_entity_poly.type
_entity_poly.pdbx_seq_one_letter_code
_entity_poly.pdbx_strand_id
1 'polypeptide(L)' 'MRNHTTHPQGRDSHNLNKYIWRFIALSTAQPRVIHIVATSEQEARQQSPAGCVMVFAARIRQGVCHA' A
#
# COMPACT_ATOMS: atom_id res chain seq x y z
N MET A 1 -15.92 2.60 -40.04
CA MET A 1 -16.41 1.49 -39.18
C MET A 1 -15.23 0.99 -38.35
N ARG A 2 -15.08 1.46 -37.10
CA ARG A 2 -13.91 1.19 -36.23
C ARG A 2 -14.33 0.19 -35.16
N ASN A 3 -13.82 -1.04 -35.26
CA ASN A 3 -13.95 -2.05 -34.23
C ASN A 3 -12.99 -1.70 -33.09
N HIS A 4 -13.48 -1.01 -32.07
CA HIS A 4 -12.77 -0.86 -30.80
C HIS A 4 -13.31 -1.93 -29.86
N THR A 5 -12.54 -3.01 -29.67
CA THR A 5 -12.79 -3.96 -28.59
C THR A 5 -12.33 -3.30 -27.30
N THR A 6 -13.25 -2.66 -26.57
CA THR A 6 -12.97 -2.16 -25.22
C THR A 6 -12.79 -3.39 -24.34
N HIS A 7 -11.55 -3.72 -24.03
CA HIS A 7 -11.25 -4.69 -22.99
C HIS A 7 -11.95 -4.22 -21.71
N PRO A 8 -12.80 -5.04 -21.07
CA PRO A 8 -13.29 -4.72 -19.74
C PRO A 8 -12.12 -4.86 -18.76
N GLN A 9 -11.27 -3.82 -18.65
CA GLN A 9 -10.28 -3.67 -17.59
C GLN A 9 -11.00 -3.30 -16.27
N GLY A 10 -11.99 -4.10 -15.90
CA GLY A 10 -13.02 -3.73 -14.95
C GLY A 10 -13.33 -4.79 -13.90
N ARG A 11 -12.36 -5.64 -13.51
CA ARG A 11 -12.48 -6.49 -12.32
C ARG A 11 -11.13 -6.64 -11.59
N ASP A 12 -11.05 -6.01 -10.41
CA ASP A 12 -10.17 -6.30 -9.26
C ASP A 12 -8.63 -6.10 -9.29
N SER A 13 -8.04 -5.39 -10.25
CA SER A 13 -6.60 -5.05 -10.15
C SER A 13 -6.26 -4.24 -8.87
N HIS A 14 -7.18 -3.39 -8.42
CA HIS A 14 -6.99 -2.59 -7.21
C HIS A 14 -7.06 -3.39 -5.91
N ASN A 15 -7.66 -4.59 -5.87
CA ASN A 15 -7.83 -5.37 -4.64
C ASN A 15 -6.91 -6.59 -4.55
N LEU A 16 -6.48 -7.16 -5.68
CA LEU A 16 -5.76 -8.44 -5.68
C LEU A 16 -4.30 -8.35 -5.18
N ASN A 17 -3.72 -7.14 -5.17
CA ASN A 17 -2.33 -6.88 -4.81
C ASN A 17 -2.17 -5.80 -3.73
N LYS A 18 -3.16 -5.62 -2.84
CA LYS A 18 -2.97 -4.73 -1.68
C LYS A 18 -2.05 -5.43 -0.68
N TYR A 19 -0.88 -4.84 -0.46
CA TYR A 19 0.05 -5.25 0.59
C TYR A 19 -0.04 -4.27 1.75
N ILE A 20 0.16 -4.79 2.96
CA ILE A 20 0.41 -3.97 4.13
C ILE A 20 1.91 -3.64 4.12
N TRP A 21 2.22 -2.37 3.93
CA TRP A 21 3.55 -1.82 4.07
C TRP A 21 3.71 -1.32 5.50
N ARG A 22 4.63 -1.94 6.23
CA ARG A 22 4.93 -1.60 7.63
C ARG A 22 6.16 -0.72 7.67
N PHE A 23 6.02 0.43 8.33
CA PHE A 23 7.12 1.37 8.55
C PHE A 23 7.30 1.67 10.02
N ILE A 24 8.53 1.99 10.39
CA ILE A 24 8.86 2.61 11.68
C ILE A 24 8.99 4.11 11.43
N ALA A 25 8.06 4.88 11.98
CA ALA A 25 8.16 6.33 12.02
C ALA A 25 9.07 6.72 13.19
N LEU A 26 10.25 7.21 12.86
CA LEU A 26 11.17 7.85 13.78
C LEU A 26 10.77 9.33 13.86
N SER A 27 10.13 9.69 14.97
CA SER A 27 9.84 11.07 15.34
C SER A 27 10.78 11.51 16.46
N THR A 28 10.96 12.82 16.64
CA THR A 28 11.74 13.40 17.74
C THR A 28 11.18 13.08 19.12
N ALA A 29 9.90 12.69 19.21
CA ALA A 29 9.24 12.36 20.47
C ALA A 29 9.30 10.87 20.82
N GLN A 30 9.01 9.97 19.87
CA GLN A 30 9.07 8.52 20.09
C GLN A 30 8.95 7.73 18.77
N PRO A 31 9.73 6.64 18.58
CA PRO A 31 9.52 5.69 17.49
C PRO A 31 8.16 5.02 17.57
N ARG A 32 7.42 4.97 16.45
CA ARG A 32 6.13 4.26 16.35
C ARG A 32 6.07 3.42 15.09
N VAL A 33 5.39 2.28 15.14
CA VAL A 33 5.12 1.46 13.96
C VAL A 33 3.82 1.92 13.32
N ILE A 34 3.83 2.19 12.01
CA ILE A 34 2.62 2.48 11.22
C ILE A 34 2.46 1.44 10.10
N HIS A 35 1.20 1.18 9.75
CA HIS A 35 0.83 0.24 8.70
C HIS A 35 0.06 1.00 7.62
N ILE A 36 0.50 0.91 6.38
CA ILE A 36 -0.11 1.56 5.24
C ILE A 36 -0.47 0.50 4.21
N VAL A 37 -1.74 0.41 3.84
CA VAL A 37 -2.21 -0.52 2.81
C VAL A 37 -2.06 0.15 1.46
N ALA A 38 -1.18 -0.39 0.62
CA ALA A 38 -0.92 0.17 -0.71
C ALA A 38 -0.50 -0.93 -1.70
N THR A 39 -0.66 -0.64 -2.98
CA THR A 39 -0.23 -1.55 -4.06
C THR A 39 1.28 -1.51 -4.28
N SER A 40 1.91 -0.38 -3.94
CA SER A 40 3.35 -0.15 -4.09
C SER A 40 3.96 0.56 -2.88
N GLU A 41 5.28 0.43 -2.71
CA GLU A 41 6.01 1.15 -1.66
C GLU A 41 5.90 2.66 -1.84
N GLN A 42 5.99 3.15 -3.09
CA GLN A 42 5.95 4.57 -3.38
C GLN A 42 4.60 5.20 -3.01
N GLU A 43 3.50 4.49 -3.29
CA GLU A 43 2.16 4.89 -2.85
C GLU A 43 2.09 4.90 -1.31
N ALA A 44 2.68 3.90 -0.65
CA ALA A 44 2.75 3.87 0.81
C ALA A 44 3.57 5.03 1.41
N ARG A 45 4.66 5.43 0.74
CA ARG A 45 5.49 6.58 1.13
C ARG A 45 4.75 7.91 0.94
N GLN A 46 3.98 8.06 -0.14
CA GLN A 46 3.16 9.26 -0.36
C GLN A 46 2.08 9.45 0.73
N GLN A 47 1.57 8.35 1.28
CA GLN A 47 0.61 8.38 2.40
C GLN A 47 1.27 8.56 3.77
N SER A 48 2.61 8.52 3.85
CA SER A 48 3.30 8.66 5.13
C SER A 48 3.19 10.11 5.67
N PRO A 49 3.10 10.31 6.99
CA PRO A 49 2.99 11.64 7.58
C PRO A 49 4.20 12.52 7.26
N ALA A 50 3.96 13.78 6.90
CA ALA A 50 5.02 14.77 6.69
C ALA A 50 5.79 15.02 8.00
N GLY A 51 7.11 15.20 7.90
CA GLY A 51 7.97 15.53 9.04
C GLY A 51 8.40 14.35 9.91
N CYS A 52 8.13 13.10 9.51
CA CYS A 52 8.65 11.89 10.17
C CYS A 52 9.64 11.17 9.26
N VAL A 53 10.73 10.64 9.85
CA VAL A 53 11.64 9.74 9.11
C VAL A 53 11.02 8.34 9.12
N MET A 54 10.74 7.81 7.94
CA MET A 54 10.06 6.53 7.77
C MET A 54 11.05 5.45 7.34
N VAL A 55 11.27 4.44 8.19
CA VAL A 55 12.09 3.28 7.86
C VAL A 55 11.19 2.12 7.44
N PHE A 56 11.40 1.60 6.24
CA PHE A 56 10.68 0.41 5.78
C PHE A 56 11.09 -0.81 6.61
N ALA A 57 10.10 -1.51 7.17
CA ALA A 57 10.34 -2.67 8.04
C ALA A 57 9.86 -3.98 7.43
N ALA A 58 8.69 -4.00 6.77
CA ALA A 58 8.15 -5.22 6.17
C ALA A 58 7.08 -4.94 5.11
N ARG A 59 6.93 -5.88 4.16
CA ARG A 59 5.80 -5.98 3.24
C ARG A 59 5.03 -7.27 3.56
N ILE A 60 3.80 -7.13 4.02
CA ILE A 60 2.95 -8.24 4.46
C ILE A 60 1.79 -8.39 3.47
N ARG A 61 1.56 -9.60 2.96
CA ARG A 61 0.39 -9.86 2.12
C ARG A 61 -0.85 -9.82 2.99
N GLN A 62 -1.87 -9.05 2.60
CA GLN A 62 -3.15 -9.07 3.28
C GLN A 62 -3.80 -10.44 2.99
N GLY A 63 -3.57 -11.41 3.88
CA GLY A 63 -4.22 -12.72 3.80
C GLY A 63 -5.71 -12.55 4.06
N VAL A 64 -6.55 -13.13 3.23
CA VAL A 64 -7.96 -13.34 3.57
C VAL A 64 -8.00 -14.31 4.75
N CYS A 65 -8.41 -13.82 5.92
CA CYS A 65 -8.78 -14.70 7.01
C CYS A 65 -10.07 -15.39 6.57
N HIS A 66 -9.98 -16.66 6.19
CA HIS A 66 -11.16 -17.51 6.11
C HIS A 66 -11.60 -17.76 7.56
N ALA A 67 -12.67 -17.09 7.97
CA ALA A 67 -13.35 -17.33 9.24
C ALA A 67 -14.11 -18.65 9.19
#